data_AF-A0A8J3U0Y4-F1
#
_entry.id   AF-A0A8J3U0Y4-F1
#
_cell.length_a   1.000
_cell.length_b   1.000
_cell.length_c   1.000
_cell.angle_alpha   90.00
_cell.angle_beta   90.00
_cell.angle_gamma   90.00
#
_symmetry.space_group_name_H-M   'P 1'
#
loop_
_entity.id
_entity.type
_entity.pdbx_description
1 polymer ?
#
loop_
_entity_poly.entity_id
_entity_poly.type
_entity_poly.pdbx_seq_one_letter_code
_entity_poly.pdbx_strand_id
1 'polypeptide(L)'
;MRNLVNRLAGVPLPAVGAALTLGAALMAAQYAIIDHVHSAGLPEPEQWIGRVTVQWYWVLFPFAFIALWARRRDRERRLGSVGAVMQMAAPLAHIVVTVAATVWGGLLGRGDLPDAFMVIEMLTYVFYLGVLVSGVAFLLDKGARWWGAAVIGGLVLGFVVEYTDAVILAVFGVALIVQGLRRPAPLNVPETSGAR
;
A
#
# COMPACT_ATOMS: atom_id res chain seq x y z
N MET A 1 -1.57 -2.76 -19.22
CA MET A 1 -1.58 -3.58 -17.98
C MET A 1 -0.61 -4.77 -18.00
N ARG A 2 -0.61 -5.64 -19.02
CA ARG A 2 0.21 -6.88 -19.02
C ARG A 2 1.71 -6.65 -18.72
N ASN A 3 2.31 -5.62 -19.34
CA ASN A 3 3.72 -5.26 -19.12
C ASN A 3 3.99 -4.75 -17.69
N LEU A 4 3.08 -3.96 -17.12
CA LEU A 4 3.20 -3.47 -15.74
C LEU A 4 3.13 -4.63 -14.74
N VAL A 5 2.16 -5.53 -14.91
CA VAL A 5 2.00 -6.73 -14.06
C VAL A 5 3.22 -7.64 -14.16
N ASN A 6 3.82 -7.80 -15.35
CA ASN A 6 5.07 -8.55 -15.51
C ASN A 6 6.23 -7.90 -14.75
N ARG A 7 6.37 -6.57 -14.82
CA ARG A 7 7.41 -5.84 -14.07
C ARG A 7 7.20 -5.95 -12.56
N LEU A 8 5.96 -5.79 -12.08
CA LEU A 8 5.62 -5.92 -10.66
C LEU A 8 5.83 -7.33 -10.13
N ALA A 9 5.58 -8.37 -10.94
CA ALA A 9 5.90 -9.74 -10.59
C ALA A 9 7.41 -9.97 -10.41
N GLY A 10 8.24 -9.24 -11.16
CA GLY A 10 9.70 -9.30 -11.09
C GLY A 10 10.33 -8.52 -9.94
N VAL A 11 9.56 -7.75 -9.18
CA VAL A 11 10.09 -7.03 -8.00
C VAL A 11 10.59 -8.08 -6.98
N PRO A 12 11.72 -7.86 -6.30
CA PRO A 12 12.16 -8.76 -5.23
C PRO A 12 11.20 -8.76 -4.04
N LEU A 13 10.97 -9.91 -3.39
CA LEU A 13 10.18 -9.97 -2.15
C LEU A 13 10.71 -9.04 -1.05
N PRO A 14 12.03 -8.87 -0.85
CA PRO A 14 12.54 -7.92 0.13
C PRO A 14 12.14 -6.47 -0.15
N ALA A 15 12.08 -6.05 -1.42
CA ALA A 15 11.65 -4.71 -1.78
C ALA A 15 10.16 -4.49 -1.47
N VAL A 16 9.32 -5.51 -1.71
CA VAL A 16 7.90 -5.47 -1.33
C VAL A 16 7.73 -5.43 0.18
N GLY A 17 8.49 -6.25 0.91
CA GLY A 17 8.47 -6.24 2.37
C GLY A 17 8.92 -4.89 2.93
N ALA A 18 9.97 -4.29 2.37
CA ALA A 18 10.43 -2.96 2.76
C ALA A 18 9.38 -1.87 2.49
N ALA A 19 8.67 -1.94 1.35
CA ALA A 19 7.56 -1.03 1.06
C ALA A 19 6.42 -1.15 2.09
N LEU A 20 6.06 -2.38 2.49
CA LEU A 20 5.06 -2.60 3.56
C LEU A 20 5.55 -2.08 4.91
N THR A 21 6.78 -2.38 5.31
CA THR A 21 7.33 -1.92 6.59
C THR A 21 7.45 -0.40 6.65
N LEU A 22 7.90 0.24 5.57
CA LEU A 22 7.96 1.70 5.48
C LEU A 22 6.57 2.32 5.49
N GLY A 23 5.63 1.76 4.72
CA GLY A 23 4.23 2.21 4.75
C GLY A 23 3.62 2.11 6.15
N ALA A 24 3.89 1.02 6.87
CA ALA A 24 3.43 0.84 8.24
C ALA A 24 4.03 1.86 9.20
N ALA A 25 5.33 2.16 9.08
CA ALA A 25 5.98 3.18 9.89
C ALA A 25 5.41 4.58 9.64
N LEU A 26 5.14 4.91 8.37
CA LEU A 26 4.50 6.17 8.00
C LEU A 26 3.07 6.24 8.54
N MET A 27 2.28 5.17 8.39
CA MET A 27 0.93 5.13 8.92
C MET A 27 0.90 5.33 10.45
N ALA A 28 1.80 4.65 11.18
CA ALA A 28 1.95 4.85 12.63
C ALA A 28 2.39 6.27 12.98
N ALA A 29 3.30 6.87 12.21
CA ALA A 29 3.69 8.26 12.39
C ALA A 29 2.50 9.20 12.17
N GLN A 30 1.63 8.92 11.19
CA GLN A 30 0.42 9.72 10.98
C GLN A 30 -0.51 9.66 12.20
N TYR A 31 -0.79 8.46 12.72
CA TYR A 31 -1.61 8.31 13.92
C TYR A 31 -1.00 9.06 15.12
N ALA A 32 0.32 8.91 15.34
CA ALA A 32 0.99 9.58 16.44
C ALA A 32 0.95 11.12 16.33
N ILE A 33 1.04 11.65 15.11
CA ILE A 33 0.90 13.10 14.87
C ILE A 33 -0.51 13.57 15.19
N ILE A 34 -1.54 12.84 14.74
CA ILE A 34 -2.95 13.17 15.00
C ILE A 34 -3.23 13.14 16.51
N ASP A 35 -2.79 12.09 17.20
CA ASP A 35 -2.94 11.95 18.65
C ASP A 35 -2.24 13.09 19.40
N HIS A 36 -1.04 13.47 18.97
CA HIS A 36 -0.31 14.58 19.57
C HIS A 36 -1.04 15.91 19.40
N VAL A 37 -1.53 16.20 18.19
CA VAL A 37 -2.30 17.43 17.90
C VAL A 37 -3.54 17.51 18.77
N HIS A 38 -4.32 16.42 18.84
CA HIS A 38 -5.53 16.36 19.66
C HIS A 38 -5.24 16.49 21.16
N SER A 39 -4.26 15.75 21.66
CA SER A 39 -3.92 15.76 23.09
C SER A 39 -3.30 17.09 23.55
N ALA A 40 -2.58 17.78 22.68
CA ALA A 40 -1.97 19.08 22.98
C ALA A 40 -2.88 20.28 22.67
N GLY A 41 -4.07 20.04 22.09
CA GLY A 41 -4.99 21.12 21.68
C GLY A 41 -4.38 22.05 20.62
N LEU A 42 -3.45 21.54 19.82
CA LEU A 42 -2.77 22.30 18.78
C LEU A 42 -3.71 22.48 17.57
N PRO A 43 -3.55 23.57 16.79
CA PRO A 43 -4.22 23.65 15.50
C PRO A 43 -3.79 22.47 14.62
N GLU A 44 -4.73 21.92 13.85
CA GLU A 44 -4.41 20.87 12.89
C GLU A 44 -3.35 21.38 11.91
N PRO A 45 -2.26 20.61 11.69
CA PRO A 45 -1.25 21.00 10.71
C PRO A 45 -1.88 21.06 9.32
N GLU A 46 -1.37 21.97 8.50
CA GLU A 46 -1.85 22.13 7.13
C GLU A 46 -1.87 20.77 6.41
N GLN A 47 -3.03 20.41 5.87
CA GLN A 47 -3.27 19.04 5.41
C GLN A 47 -2.25 18.61 4.35
N TRP A 48 -1.76 19.55 3.53
CA TRP A 48 -0.77 19.27 2.49
C TRP A 48 0.55 18.74 3.05
N ILE A 49 0.99 19.17 4.25
CA ILE A 49 2.24 18.71 4.86
C ILE A 49 2.12 17.24 5.23
N GLY A 50 1.05 16.87 5.96
CA GLY A 50 0.78 15.47 6.31
C GLY A 50 0.59 14.59 5.08
N ARG A 51 -0.05 15.14 4.04
CA ARG A 51 -0.29 14.47 2.75
C ARG A 51 1.00 14.22 1.96
N VAL A 52 1.93 15.19 1.90
CA VAL A 52 3.19 15.07 1.15
C VAL A 52 4.25 14.26 1.89
N THR A 53 4.21 14.22 3.22
CA THR A 53 5.27 13.60 4.03
C THR A 53 4.90 12.21 4.57
N VAL A 54 3.67 12.05 5.09
CA VAL A 54 3.31 10.85 5.85
C VAL A 54 2.29 9.97 5.12
N GLN A 55 1.44 10.51 4.25
CA GLN A 55 0.43 9.70 3.54
C GLN A 55 0.97 8.82 2.40
N TRP A 56 2.28 8.74 2.19
CA TRP A 56 2.88 7.86 1.17
C TRP A 56 2.55 6.37 1.37
N TYR A 57 2.09 5.95 2.55
CA TYR A 57 1.59 4.59 2.74
C TYR A 57 0.36 4.27 1.86
N TRP A 58 -0.41 5.28 1.42
CA TRP A 58 -1.49 5.16 0.42
C TRP A 58 -0.98 4.76 -0.96
N VAL A 59 0.31 4.92 -1.22
CA VAL A 59 0.98 4.50 -2.44
C VAL A 59 1.68 3.16 -2.21
N LEU A 60 2.42 3.04 -1.11
CA LEU A 60 3.25 1.89 -0.81
C LEU A 60 2.43 0.60 -0.62
N PHE A 61 1.34 0.63 0.15
CA PHE A 61 0.53 -0.57 0.39
C PHE A 61 -0.10 -1.11 -0.89
N PRO A 62 -0.79 -0.30 -1.72
CA PRO A 62 -1.33 -0.76 -2.99
C PRO A 62 -0.30 -1.42 -3.89
N PHE A 63 0.85 -0.76 -4.10
CA PHE A 63 1.87 -1.32 -4.97
C PHE A 63 2.48 -2.62 -4.42
N ALA A 64 2.66 -2.71 -3.11
CA ALA A 64 3.12 -3.93 -2.46
C ALA A 64 2.13 -5.09 -2.66
N PHE A 65 0.84 -4.89 -2.40
CA PHE A 65 -0.18 -5.92 -2.57
C PHE A 65 -0.40 -6.30 -4.04
N ILE A 66 -0.39 -5.33 -4.97
CA ILE A 66 -0.46 -5.61 -6.41
C ILE A 66 0.77 -6.42 -6.85
N ALA A 67 1.96 -6.11 -6.35
CA ALA A 67 3.15 -6.90 -6.64
C ALA A 67 3.02 -8.34 -6.11
N LEU A 68 2.52 -8.54 -4.88
CA LEU A 68 2.27 -9.88 -4.33
C LEU A 68 1.30 -10.67 -5.20
N TRP A 69 0.19 -10.05 -5.60
CA TRP A 69 -0.78 -10.64 -6.51
C TRP A 69 -0.16 -10.97 -7.87
N ALA A 70 0.63 -10.06 -8.45
CA ALA A 70 1.26 -10.26 -9.76
C ALA A 70 2.13 -11.52 -9.82
N ARG A 71 2.74 -11.94 -8.70
CA ARG A 71 3.53 -13.18 -8.57
C ARG A 71 2.68 -14.45 -8.54
N ARG A 72 1.41 -14.34 -8.17
CA ARG A 72 0.46 -15.47 -8.02
C ARG A 72 -0.67 -15.43 -9.03
N ARG A 73 -0.66 -14.47 -9.95
CA ARG A 73 -1.72 -14.17 -10.91
C ARG A 73 -2.30 -15.40 -11.62
N ASP A 74 -1.47 -16.38 -11.97
CA ASP A 74 -1.93 -17.57 -12.72
C ASP A 74 -2.81 -18.52 -11.89
N ARG A 75 -2.81 -18.38 -10.55
CA ARG A 75 -3.67 -19.13 -9.61
C ARG A 75 -4.91 -18.34 -9.17
N GLU A 76 -4.91 -17.02 -9.31
CA GLU A 76 -5.89 -16.12 -8.70
C GLU A 76 -6.52 -15.12 -9.70
N ARG A 77 -6.54 -15.47 -10.98
CA ARG A 77 -6.68 -14.51 -12.10
C ARG A 77 -7.83 -13.51 -12.00
N ARG A 78 -9.03 -13.91 -11.55
CA ARG A 78 -10.21 -13.02 -11.55
C ARG A 78 -10.29 -12.15 -10.29
N LEU A 79 -10.36 -12.76 -9.11
CA LEU A 79 -10.51 -12.01 -7.85
C LEU A 79 -9.33 -11.08 -7.58
N GLY A 80 -8.11 -11.57 -7.75
CA GLY A 80 -6.93 -10.75 -7.51
C GLY A 80 -6.76 -9.62 -8.53
N SER A 81 -7.23 -9.78 -9.78
CA SER A 81 -7.26 -8.67 -10.75
C SER A 81 -8.23 -7.58 -10.33
N VAL A 82 -9.43 -7.95 -9.87
CA VAL A 82 -10.43 -6.98 -9.38
C VAL A 82 -9.86 -6.22 -8.18
N GLY A 83 -9.31 -6.95 -7.19
CA GLY A 83 -8.64 -6.33 -6.05
C GLY A 83 -7.51 -5.40 -6.47
N ALA A 84 -6.65 -5.83 -7.40
CA ALA A 84 -5.54 -5.00 -7.90
C ALA A 84 -6.01 -3.71 -8.59
N VAL A 85 -7.10 -3.76 -9.37
CA VAL A 85 -7.69 -2.57 -10.00
C VAL A 85 -8.24 -1.62 -8.93
N MET A 86 -8.97 -2.14 -7.95
CA MET A 86 -9.53 -1.34 -6.86
C MET A 86 -8.45 -0.66 -6.01
N GLN A 87 -7.34 -1.36 -5.77
CA GLN A 87 -6.21 -0.81 -5.05
C GLN A 87 -5.53 0.37 -5.76
N MET A 88 -5.65 0.48 -7.09
CA MET A 88 -5.15 1.66 -7.82
C MET A 88 -5.92 2.95 -7.49
N ALA A 89 -7.09 2.85 -6.83
CA ALA A 89 -7.82 4.03 -6.37
C ALA A 89 -7.01 4.86 -5.37
N ALA A 90 -6.26 4.24 -4.45
CA ALA A 90 -5.50 4.96 -3.43
C ALA A 90 -4.31 5.77 -3.98
N PRO A 91 -3.43 5.23 -4.86
CA PRO A 91 -2.38 6.03 -5.47
C PRO A 91 -2.92 7.14 -6.37
N LEU A 92 -4.04 6.90 -7.08
CA LEU A 92 -4.69 7.92 -7.89
C LEU A 92 -5.27 9.03 -7.01
N ALA A 93 -5.98 8.67 -5.93
CA ALA A 93 -6.49 9.62 -4.95
C ALA A 93 -5.35 10.44 -4.35
N HIS A 94 -4.25 9.80 -3.96
CA HIS A 94 -3.07 10.47 -3.43
C HIS A 94 -2.47 11.47 -4.43
N ILE A 95 -2.35 11.13 -5.72
CA ILE A 95 -1.88 12.08 -6.75
C ILE A 95 -2.81 13.27 -6.86
N VAL A 96 -4.12 13.04 -6.98
CA VAL A 96 -5.13 14.10 -7.12
C VAL A 96 -5.10 15.03 -5.91
N VAL A 97 -5.06 14.46 -4.71
CA VAL A 97 -4.99 15.19 -3.44
C VAL A 97 -3.69 15.98 -3.35
N THR A 98 -2.54 15.39 -3.66
CA THR A 98 -1.23 16.07 -3.60
C THR A 98 -1.15 17.22 -4.57
N VAL A 99 -1.60 17.03 -5.82
CA VAL A 99 -1.64 18.09 -6.84
C VAL A 99 -2.56 19.22 -6.37
N ALA A 100 -3.77 18.88 -5.93
CA ALA A 100 -4.71 19.88 -5.45
C ALA A 100 -4.20 20.64 -4.23
N ALA A 101 -3.61 19.95 -3.25
CA ALA A 101 -3.06 20.56 -2.06
C ALA A 101 -1.89 21.50 -2.38
N THR A 102 -1.05 21.13 -3.35
CA THR A 102 0.06 21.97 -3.83
C THR A 102 -0.44 23.20 -4.58
N VAL A 103 -1.39 23.02 -5.50
CA VAL A 103 -1.96 24.09 -6.32
C VAL A 103 -2.78 25.05 -5.44
N TRP A 104 -3.66 24.53 -4.59
CA TRP A 104 -4.53 25.31 -3.73
C TRP A 104 -3.75 25.98 -2.59
N GLY A 105 -2.85 25.24 -1.93
CA GLY A 105 -1.95 25.79 -0.92
C GLY A 105 -1.04 26.89 -1.47
N GLY A 106 -0.51 26.69 -2.70
CA GLY A 106 0.30 27.70 -3.38
C GLY A 106 -0.48 28.91 -3.88
N LEU A 107 -1.73 28.74 -4.30
CA LEU A 107 -2.55 29.84 -4.85
C LEU A 107 -3.30 30.66 -3.79
N LEU A 108 -3.71 30.05 -2.68
CA LEU A 108 -4.60 30.69 -1.69
C LEU A 108 -3.96 30.94 -0.34
N GLY A 109 -2.72 30.47 -0.11
CA GLY A 109 -2.02 30.65 1.17
C GLY A 109 -2.78 30.04 2.35
N ARG A 110 -3.63 29.03 2.09
CA ARG A 110 -4.42 28.31 3.09
C ARG A 110 -4.20 26.81 2.91
N GLY A 111 -3.96 26.11 4.02
CA GLY A 111 -3.66 24.68 4.05
C GLY A 111 -4.86 23.74 3.87
N ASP A 112 -6.08 24.26 3.84
CA ASP A 112 -7.33 23.48 3.81
C ASP A 112 -7.79 23.19 2.39
N LEU A 113 -8.17 21.92 2.15
CA LEU A 113 -8.77 21.50 0.89
C LEU A 113 -10.29 21.82 0.88
N PRO A 114 -10.88 22.19 -0.27
CA PRO A 114 -12.33 22.37 -0.40
C PRO A 114 -13.13 21.11 -0.05
N ASP A 115 -14.37 21.25 0.44
CA ASP A 115 -15.26 20.13 0.79
C ASP A 115 -15.45 19.08 -0.32
N ALA A 116 -15.34 19.50 -1.60
CA ALA A 116 -15.38 18.59 -2.74
C ALA A 116 -14.27 17.49 -2.70
N PHE A 117 -13.20 17.70 -1.91
CA PHE A 117 -12.15 16.70 -1.68
C PHE A 117 -12.57 15.55 -0.77
N MET A 118 -13.66 15.69 -0.01
CA MET A 118 -14.24 14.56 0.73
C MET A 118 -14.72 13.43 -0.19
N VAL A 119 -15.09 13.74 -1.44
CA VAL A 119 -15.45 12.73 -2.45
C VAL A 119 -14.23 11.91 -2.87
N ILE A 120 -13.03 12.51 -2.83
CA ILE A 120 -11.78 11.80 -3.13
C ILE A 120 -11.38 10.91 -1.95
N GLU A 121 -11.67 11.32 -0.72
CA GLU A 121 -11.52 10.47 0.46
C GLU A 121 -12.50 9.29 0.47
N MET A 122 -13.63 9.37 -0.26
CA MET A 122 -14.49 8.20 -0.48
C MET A 122 -13.83 7.11 -1.35
N LEU A 123 -12.84 7.46 -2.19
CA LEU A 123 -12.05 6.47 -2.95
C LEU A 123 -11.20 5.57 -2.04
N THR A 124 -10.92 6.01 -0.81
CA THR A 124 -10.22 5.20 0.20
C THR A 124 -11.04 3.96 0.59
N TYR A 125 -12.38 4.04 0.56
CA TYR A 125 -13.24 2.86 0.77
C TYR A 125 -13.13 1.84 -0.37
N VAL A 126 -12.94 2.31 -1.60
CA VAL A 126 -12.68 1.43 -2.76
C VAL A 126 -11.34 0.72 -2.57
N PHE A 127 -10.32 1.42 -2.05
CA PHE A 127 -9.05 0.82 -1.69
C PHE A 127 -9.21 -0.27 -0.61
N TYR A 128 -9.90 -0.01 0.51
CA TYR A 128 -10.12 -1.01 1.55
C TYR A 128 -10.84 -2.25 1.02
N LEU A 129 -11.84 -2.06 0.16
CA LEU A 129 -12.52 -3.17 -0.50
C LEU A 129 -11.56 -3.93 -1.44
N GLY A 130 -10.66 -3.23 -2.13
CA GLY A 130 -9.59 -3.82 -2.92
C GLY A 130 -8.62 -4.67 -2.07
N VAL A 131 -8.22 -4.17 -0.89
CA VAL A 131 -7.39 -4.89 0.08
C VAL A 131 -8.10 -6.18 0.52
N LEU A 132 -9.39 -6.09 0.86
CA LEU A 132 -10.20 -7.26 1.25
C LEU A 132 -10.28 -8.29 0.13
N VAL A 133 -10.61 -7.87 -1.10
CA VAL A 133 -10.72 -8.78 -2.26
C VAL A 133 -9.39 -9.45 -2.57
N SER A 134 -8.27 -8.72 -2.52
CA SER A 134 -6.93 -9.29 -2.68
C SER A 134 -6.56 -10.23 -1.53
N GLY A 135 -6.89 -9.89 -0.29
CA GLY A 135 -6.69 -10.75 0.88
C GLY A 135 -7.44 -12.07 0.77
N VAL A 136 -8.70 -12.03 0.32
CA VAL A 136 -9.51 -13.23 0.06
C VAL A 136 -8.89 -14.08 -1.05
N ALA A 137 -8.42 -13.46 -2.14
CA ALA A 137 -7.73 -14.17 -3.20
C ALA A 137 -6.50 -14.95 -2.67
N PHE A 138 -5.68 -14.31 -1.84
CA PHE A 138 -4.52 -14.95 -1.20
C PHE A 138 -4.91 -16.07 -0.21
N LEU A 139 -6.00 -15.91 0.54
CA LEU A 139 -6.51 -16.97 1.44
C LEU A 139 -6.92 -18.23 0.68
N LEU A 140 -7.41 -18.08 -0.54
CA LEU A 140 -7.83 -19.21 -1.37
C LEU A 140 -6.64 -19.95 -2.00
N ASP A 141 -5.49 -19.28 -2.17
CA ASP A 141 -4.26 -19.91 -2.65
C ASP A 141 -3.47 -20.56 -1.50
N LYS A 142 -3.36 -21.90 -1.51
CA LYS A 142 -2.60 -22.69 -0.53
C LYS A 142 -1.17 -22.18 -0.29
N GLY A 143 -0.52 -21.61 -1.31
CA GLY A 143 0.85 -21.09 -1.18
C GLY A 143 0.96 -19.66 -0.61
N ALA A 144 -0.16 -18.94 -0.51
CA ALA A 144 -0.22 -17.54 -0.08
C ALA A 144 -1.22 -17.29 1.05
N ARG A 145 -1.80 -18.34 1.66
CA ARG A 145 -2.83 -18.21 2.72
C ARG A 145 -2.44 -17.27 3.83
N TRP A 146 -1.20 -17.36 4.29
CA TRP A 146 -0.72 -16.50 5.37
C TRP A 146 -0.57 -15.03 4.95
N TRP A 147 -0.36 -14.73 3.66
CA TRP A 147 -0.46 -13.36 3.13
C TRP A 147 -1.88 -12.85 3.25
N GLY A 148 -2.86 -13.66 2.83
CA GLY A 148 -4.27 -13.31 2.94
C GLY A 148 -4.70 -13.06 4.38
N ALA A 149 -4.26 -13.92 5.31
CA ALA A 149 -4.52 -13.76 6.74
C ALA A 149 -3.90 -12.48 7.31
N ALA A 150 -2.66 -12.15 6.94
CA ALA A 150 -2.01 -10.91 7.38
C ALA A 150 -2.71 -9.66 6.83
N VAL A 151 -3.10 -9.67 5.55
CA VAL A 151 -3.79 -8.56 4.89
C VAL A 151 -5.17 -8.32 5.48
N ILE A 152 -5.99 -9.36 5.61
CA ILE A 152 -7.34 -9.23 6.19
C ILE A 152 -7.27 -8.95 7.68
N GLY A 153 -6.40 -9.66 8.42
CA GLY A 153 -6.20 -9.46 9.84
C GLY A 153 -5.75 -8.04 10.15
N GLY A 154 -4.80 -7.51 9.38
CA GLY A 154 -4.37 -6.12 9.46
C GLY A 154 -5.53 -5.16 9.24
N LEU A 155 -6.27 -5.32 8.14
CA LEU A 155 -7.42 -4.47 7.82
C LEU A 155 -8.50 -4.51 8.92
N VAL A 156 -8.93 -5.71 9.34
CA VAL A 156 -10.01 -5.87 10.32
C VAL A 156 -9.59 -5.35 11.69
N LEU A 157 -8.38 -5.68 12.15
CA LEU A 157 -7.92 -5.24 13.46
C LEU A 157 -7.63 -3.74 13.51
N GLY A 158 -7.23 -3.13 12.39
CA GLY A 158 -7.10 -1.67 12.28
C GLY A 158 -8.40 -0.90 12.53
N PHE A 159 -9.56 -1.51 12.28
CA PHE A 159 -10.86 -0.92 12.62
C PHE A 159 -11.24 -1.08 14.10
N VAL A 160 -10.57 -1.95 14.85
CA VAL A 160 -10.94 -2.30 16.24
C VAL A 160 -9.94 -1.72 17.23
N VAL A 161 -8.65 -1.78 16.92
CA VAL A 161 -7.56 -1.38 17.81
C VAL A 161 -6.59 -0.53 17.01
N GLU A 162 -6.43 0.72 17.43
CA GLU A 162 -5.53 1.68 16.81
C GLU A 162 -4.10 1.13 16.73
N TYR A 163 -3.35 1.52 15.69
CA TYR A 163 -2.00 1.04 15.36
C TYR A 163 -1.86 -0.46 15.03
N THR A 164 -2.88 -1.29 15.23
CA THR A 164 -2.72 -2.75 15.07
C THR A 164 -2.48 -3.15 13.62
N ASP A 165 -3.10 -2.46 12.68
CA ASP A 165 -2.82 -2.60 11.25
C ASP A 165 -1.37 -2.26 10.90
N ALA A 166 -0.82 -1.17 11.47
CA ALA A 166 0.58 -0.80 11.28
C ALA A 166 1.51 -1.90 11.79
N VAL A 167 1.26 -2.43 12.99
CA VAL A 167 2.07 -3.52 13.56
C VAL A 167 2.00 -4.77 12.67
N ILE A 168 0.80 -5.18 12.27
CA ILE A 168 0.62 -6.39 11.45
C ILE A 168 1.30 -6.23 10.09
N LEU A 169 1.14 -5.08 9.43
CA LEU A 169 1.76 -4.81 8.14
C LEU A 169 3.29 -4.68 8.24
N ALA A 170 3.81 -4.12 9.34
CA ALA A 170 5.25 -4.10 9.60
C ALA A 170 5.82 -5.51 9.79
N VAL A 171 5.20 -6.33 10.64
CA VAL A 171 5.59 -7.74 10.85
C VAL A 171 5.48 -8.53 9.55
N PHE A 172 4.40 -8.32 8.79
CA PHE A 172 4.22 -8.94 7.49
C PHE A 172 5.33 -8.55 6.51
N GLY A 173 5.66 -7.26 6.43
CA GLY A 173 6.76 -6.74 5.62
C GLY A 173 8.11 -7.36 5.99
N VAL A 174 8.43 -7.40 7.29
CA VAL A 174 9.66 -8.04 7.80
C VAL A 174 9.69 -9.53 7.46
N ALA A 175 8.58 -10.25 7.61
CA ALA A 175 8.50 -11.65 7.25
C ALA A 175 8.77 -11.89 5.76
N LEU A 176 8.29 -11.01 4.86
CA LEU A 176 8.59 -11.07 3.43
C LEU A 176 10.06 -10.78 3.11
N ILE A 177 10.68 -9.84 3.83
CA ILE A 177 12.12 -9.57 3.72
C ILE A 177 12.91 -10.83 4.09
N VAL A 178 12.64 -11.39 5.27
CA VAL A 178 13.32 -12.60 5.76
C VAL A 178 13.10 -13.78 4.80
N GLN A 179 11.87 -13.96 4.30
CA GLN A 179 11.56 -15.00 3.33
C GLN A 179 12.36 -14.83 2.03
N GLY A 180 12.43 -13.61 1.50
CA GLY A 180 13.15 -13.31 0.26
C GLY A 180 14.66 -13.48 0.39
N LEU A 181 15.23 -13.13 1.55
CA LEU A 181 16.65 -13.32 1.83
C LEU A 181 17.04 -14.81 1.99
N ARG A 182 16.14 -15.63 2.54
CA ARG A 182 16.37 -17.08 2.68
C ARG A 182 16.20 -17.86 1.38
N ARG A 183 15.50 -17.30 0.39
CA ARG A 183 15.24 -17.91 -0.91
C ARG A 183 15.47 -16.89 -2.03
N PRO A 184 16.73 -16.46 -2.25
CA PRO A 184 17.03 -15.56 -3.35
C PRO A 184 16.64 -16.23 -4.67
N ALA A 185 15.89 -15.52 -5.51
CA ALA A 185 15.62 -15.99 -6.86
C ALA A 185 16.95 -16.19 -7.60
N PRO A 186 17.10 -17.22 -8.44
CA PRO A 186 18.28 -17.34 -9.29
C PRO A 186 18.40 -16.06 -10.12
N LEU A 187 19.58 -15.42 -10.05
CA LEU A 187 19.93 -14.35 -10.98
C LEU A 187 19.72 -14.91 -12.38
N ASN A 188 18.82 -14.30 -13.16
CA ASN A 188 18.77 -14.53 -14.59
C ASN A 188 20.12 -14.07 -15.16
N VAL A 189 21.11 -14.95 -15.13
CA VAL A 189 22.29 -14.82 -15.98
C VAL A 189 21.71 -14.90 -17.40
N PRO A 190 21.80 -13.83 -18.20
CA PRO A 190 21.46 -13.94 -19.60
C PRO A 190 22.34 -15.07 -20.13
N GLU A 191 21.74 -16.15 -20.63
CA GLU A 191 22.47 -17.10 -21.45
C GLU A 191 23.06 -16.28 -22.59
N THR A 192 24.35 -15.95 -22.47
CA THR A 192 25.13 -15.47 -23.58
C THR A 192 25.09 -16.60 -24.59
N SER A 193 24.20 -16.45 -25.56
CA SER A 193 24.17 -17.11 -26.85
C SER A 193 25.55 -17.68 -27.20
N GLY A 194 25.75 -18.95 -26.88
CA GLY A 194 26.82 -19.75 -27.45
C GLY A 194 26.46 -20.01 -28.90
N ALA A 195 26.69 -19.00 -29.75
CA ALA A 195 26.72 -19.20 -31.19
C ALA A 195 28.06 -19.87 -31.52
N ARG A 196 28.02 -21.19 -31.72
CA ARG A 196 28.95 -21.89 -32.60
C ARG A 196 28.40 -21.82 -34.02
#